data_AF-W5WFA3-F1
#
_entry.id   AF-W5WFA3-F1
#
_cell.length_a   1.000
_cell.length_b   1.000
_cell.length_c   1.000
_cell.angle_alpha   90.00
_cell.angle_beta   90.00
_cell.angle_gamma   90.00
#
_symmetry.space_group_name_H-M   'P 1'
#
loop_
_entity.id
_entity.type
_entity.pdbx_description
1 polymer ?
#
loop_
_entity_poly.entity_id
_entity_poly.type
_entity_poly.pdbx_seq_one_letter_code
_entity_poly.pdbx_strand_id
1 'polypeptide(L)' 'MLRHDVLVDPAPGEFDLIHSRFVLDHLPERQKALRRLVSWLRPGGVLLIEAGTTAPELSSVPLVG' A
#
# COMPACT_ATOMS: atom_id res chain seq x y z
N MET A 1 -15.83 -11.93 -8.46
CA MET A 1 -14.92 -10.84 -8.03
C MET A 1 -14.53 -11.14 -6.58
N LEU A 2 -13.25 -11.22 -6.26
CA LEU A 2 -12.79 -11.41 -4.88
C LEU A 2 -12.77 -10.04 -4.18
N ARG A 3 -13.33 -9.95 -2.97
CA ARG A 3 -13.31 -8.74 -2.15
C ARG A 3 -12.52 -9.05 -0.88
N HIS A 4 -11.58 -8.16 -0.53
CA HIS A 4 -10.75 -8.29 0.65
C HIS A 4 -10.37 -6.89 1.14
N ASP A 5 -10.63 -6.60 2.41
CA ASP A 5 -10.18 -5.39 3.09
C ASP A 5 -8.93 -5.69 3.92
N VAL A 6 -7.79 -5.17 3.46
CA VAL A 6 -6.49 -5.36 4.09
C VAL A 6 -6.47 -4.94 5.57
N LEU A 7 -7.34 -4.03 6.00
CA LEU A 7 -7.34 -3.51 7.38
C LEU A 7 -7.99 -4.46 8.38
N VAL A 8 -8.92 -5.32 7.94
CA VAL A 8 -9.78 -6.10 8.85
C VAL A 8 -9.85 -7.58 8.51
N ASP A 9 -9.79 -7.94 7.23
CA ASP A 9 -9.97 -9.32 6.81
C ASP A 9 -8.71 -10.15 7.08
N PRO A 10 -8.84 -11.45 7.42
CA PRO A 10 -7.69 -12.33 7.68
C PRO A 10 -6.79 -12.50 6.46
N ALA A 11 -5.53 -12.90 6.69
CA ALA A 11 -4.58 -13.15 5.62
C ALA A 11 -5.18 -14.12 4.57
N PRO A 12 -5.25 -13.73 3.28
CA PRO A 12 -5.79 -14.61 2.24
C PRO A 12 -4.83 -15.76 1.90
N GLY A 13 -3.61 -15.73 2.42
CA GLY A 13 -2.55 -16.72 2.24
C GLY A 13 -1.20 -16.15 2.65
N GLU A 14 -0.13 -16.88 2.31
CA GLU A 14 1.24 -16.40 2.37
C GLU A 14 1.78 -16.17 0.96
N PHE A 15 2.63 -15.17 0.79
CA PHE A 15 3.06 -14.71 -0.52
C PHE A 15 4.58 -14.53 -0.60
N ASP A 16 5.18 -14.90 -1.74
CA ASP A 16 6.57 -14.55 -2.06
C ASP A 16 6.71 -13.08 -2.52
N LEU A 17 5.64 -12.52 -3.11
CA LEU A 17 5.56 -11.13 -3.55
C LEU A 17 4.18 -10.55 -3.24
N ILE A 18 4.17 -9.37 -2.62
CA ILE A 18 2.99 -8.53 -2.48
C ILE A 18 3.29 -7.21 -3.18
N HIS A 19 2.39 -6.79 -4.06
CA HIS A 19 2.49 -5.50 -4.74
C HIS A 19 1.33 -4.60 -4.34
N SER A 20 1.65 -3.48 -3.68
CA SER A 20 0.69 -2.42 -3.40
C SER A 20 0.93 -1.25 -4.35
N ARG A 21 0.01 -1.04 -5.27
CA ARG A 21 0.12 -0.02 -6.31
C ARG A 21 -0.78 1.19 -6.07
N PHE A 22 -0.22 2.31 -5.60
CA PHE A 22 -0.95 3.55 -5.30
C PHE A 22 -2.13 3.40 -4.33
N VAL A 23 -2.17 2.33 -3.50
CA VAL A 23 -3.28 2.09 -2.57
C VAL A 23 -3.01 2.62 -1.17
N LEU A 24 -1.79 2.41 -0.66
CA LEU A 24 -1.46 2.69 0.75
C LEU A 24 -1.69 4.16 1.16
N ASP A 25 -1.50 5.09 0.24
CA ASP A 25 -1.65 6.53 0.51
C ASP A 25 -3.12 6.96 0.67
N HIS A 26 -4.06 6.10 0.25
CA HIS A 26 -5.50 6.33 0.41
C HIS A 26 -6.08 5.67 1.67
N LEU A 27 -5.29 4.88 2.40
CA LEU A 27 -5.78 4.17 3.58
C LEU A 27 -5.67 5.03 4.84
N PRO A 28 -6.74 5.15 5.65
CA PRO A 28 -6.71 5.92 6.89
C PRO A 28 -5.72 5.36 7.91
N GLU A 29 -5.49 4.03 7.89
CA GLU A 29 -4.56 3.33 8.76
C GLU A 29 -3.38 2.72 7.97
N ARG A 30 -2.72 3.51 7.11
CA ARG A 30 -1.59 3.07 6.24
C ARG A 30 -0.56 2.19 6.95
N GLN A 31 -0.14 2.56 8.15
CA GLN A 31 0.88 1.81 8.91
C GLN A 31 0.39 0.43 9.37
N LYS A 32 -0.90 0.30 9.67
CA LYS A 32 -1.52 -0.99 10.01
C LYS A 32 -1.58 -1.88 8.78
N ALA A 33 -2.01 -1.35 7.63
CA ALA A 33 -2.00 -2.08 6.37
C ALA A 33 -0.59 -2.57 6.02
N LEU A 34 0.42 -1.69 6.13
CA LEU A 34 1.82 -2.05 5.86
C LEU A 34 2.30 -3.23 6.72
N ARG A 35 2.07 -3.18 8.04
CA ARG A 35 2.45 -4.27 8.95
C ARG A 35 1.75 -5.58 8.61
N ARG A 36 0.47 -5.53 8.23
CA ARG A 36 -0.30 -6.71 7.83
C ARG A 36 0.25 -7.31 6.54
N LEU A 37 0.48 -6.51 5.51
CA LEU A 37 1.07 -6.98 4.25
C LEU A 37 2.43 -7.64 4.48
N VAL A 38 3.31 -7.03 5.29
CA VAL A 38 4.61 -7.64 5.64
C VAL A 38 4.43 -8.97 6.37
N SER A 39 3.45 -9.09 7.27
CA SER A 39 3.20 -10.34 8.01
C SER A 39 2.68 -11.48 7.13
N TRP A 40 2.21 -11.19 5.92
CA TRP A 40 1.72 -12.18 4.97
C TRP A 40 2.80 -12.61 3.97
N LEU A 41 4.01 -12.06 4.07
CA LEU A 41 5.14 -12.52 3.28
C LEU A 41 5.74 -13.79 3.87
N ARG A 42 6.13 -14.71 2.98
CA ARG A 42 7.00 -15.83 3.32
C ARG A 42 8.39 -15.30 3.70
N PRO A 43 9.20 -16.04 4.48
CA PRO A 43 10.58 -15.65 4.76
C PRO A 43 11.36 -15.40 3.45
N GLY A 44 11.93 -14.20 3.31
CA GLY A 44 12.63 -13.78 2.09
C GLY A 44 11.73 -13.17 1.00
N GLY A 45 10.42 -13.08 1.22
CA GLY A 45 9.47 -12.44 0.32
C GLY A 45 9.63 -10.93 0.23
N VAL A 46 9.04 -10.33 -0.81
CA VAL A 46 9.18 -8.91 -1.13
C VAL A 46 7.82 -8.21 -1.06
N LEU A 47 7.81 -7.04 -0.41
CA LEU A 47 6.73 -6.07 -0.52
C LEU A 47 7.18 -4.94 -1.45
N LEU A 48 6.60 -4.87 -2.64
CA LEU A 48 6.77 -3.75 -3.57
C LEU A 48 5.68 -2.71 -3.31
N ILE A 49 6.08 -1.45 -3.14
CA ILE A 49 5.16 -0.34 -2.93
C ILE A 49 5.39 0.67 -4.04
N GLU A 50 4.37 0.89 -4.87
CA GLU A 50 4.28 2.11 -5.66
C GLU A 50 3.47 3.12 -4.84
N ALA A 51 4.09 4.27 -4.57
CA ALA A 51 3.48 5.37 -3.83
C ALA A 51 3.42 6.61 -4.72
N GLY A 52 2.43 7.47 -4.47
CA GLY A 52 2.39 8.79 -5.10
C GLY A 52 3.35 9.73 -4.36
N THR A 53 4.21 10.43 -5.09
CA THR A 53 4.85 11.63 -4.55
C THR A 53 4.04 12.84 -4.99
N THR A 54 3.90 13.82 -4.11
CA THR A 54 3.47 15.15 -4.57
C THR A 54 4.64 15.74 -5.35
N ALA A 55 4.40 16.13 -6.60
CA ALA A 55 5.34 16.87 -7.43
C ALA A 55 4.70 18.24 -7.67
N PRO A 56 4.98 19.25 -6.83
CA PRO A 56 4.33 20.55 -6.95
C PRO A 56 4.55 21.22 -8.31
N GLU A 57 5.66 20.93 -8.97
CA GLU A 57 5.98 21.37 -10.33
C GLU A 57 5.10 20.72 -11.42
N LEU A 58 4.47 19.58 -11.10
CA LEU A 58 3.48 18.91 -11.95
C LEU A 58 2.04 19.19 -11.49
N SER A 59 1.88 19.91 -10.37
CA SER A 59 0.57 20.30 -9.86
C SER A 59 -0.02 21.40 -10.74
N SER A 60 -1.25 21.19 -11.21
CA SER A 60 -2.04 22.26 -11.83
C SER A 60 -2.53 23.30 -10.81
N VAL A 61 -2.32 23.05 -9.51
CA VAL A 61 -2.59 23.99 -8.42
C VAL A 61 -1.35 24.87 -8.22
N PRO A 62 -1.46 26.21 -8.31
CA PRO A 62 -0.32 27.09 -8.09
C PRO A 62 0.30 26.85 -6.71
N LEU A 63 1.63 26.89 -6.65
CA LEU A 63 2.35 27.04 -5.40
C LEU A 63 1.93 28.39 -4.79
N VAL A 64 1.03 28.37 -3.80
CA VAL A 64 0.78 29.54 -2.96
C VAL A 64 1.99 29.68 -2.05
N GLY A 65 2.66 30.84 -2.13
CA GLY A 65 4.00 31.11 -1.64
C GLY A 65 4.23 31.03 -0.14
#